data_AF-Q4TI93-F1
#
_entry.id   AF-Q4TI93-F1
#
_cell.length_a   1.000
_cell.length_b   1.000
_cell.length_c   1.000
_cell.angle_alpha   90.00
_cell.angle_beta   90.00
_cell.angle_gamma   90.00
#
_symmetry.space_group_name_H-M   'P 1'
#
loop_
_entity.id
_entity.type
_entity.pdbx_description
1 polymer ?
#
loop_
_entity_poly.entity_id
_entity_poly.type
_entity_poly.pdbx_seq_one_letter_code
_entity_poly.pdbx_strand_id
1 'polypeptide(L)'
;SDPGGCLLVLSVKAMLATLCGGKLVDKLRYVFSQVSDSNGVLVQSKFDAFLREALKLPTAVYEGPSFGYAQASTRPCFPQQKRVTVNMFLDILEDPPQCLVWLPLIHRLASVEHVFHPTSCSYCRTNGMTGFRYRCLRCRGYQLCQNCFWRGNAAAPIATSIR
;
A
#
# COMPACT_ATOMS: atom_id res chain seq x y z
N SER A 1 13.83 -21.38 -26.45
CA SER A 1 12.85 -21.92 -25.49
C SER A 1 12.67 -20.87 -24.42
N ASP A 2 11.50 -20.24 -24.40
CA ASP A 2 11.18 -19.22 -23.39
C ASP A 2 11.15 -19.90 -22.01
N PRO A 3 11.89 -19.44 -20.98
CA PRO A 3 11.84 -20.05 -19.64
C PRO A 3 10.54 -19.71 -18.88
N GLY A 4 9.51 -19.26 -19.59
CA GLY A 4 8.27 -18.64 -19.11
C GLY A 4 7.24 -19.58 -18.48
N GLY A 5 7.67 -20.47 -17.58
CA GLY A 5 6.77 -21.34 -16.83
C GLY A 5 7.06 -21.47 -15.33
N CYS A 6 8.22 -20.99 -14.86
CA CYS A 6 8.64 -21.17 -13.48
C CYS A 6 8.51 -19.85 -12.69
N LEU A 7 7.67 -19.85 -11.66
CA LEU A 7 7.59 -18.76 -10.69
C LEU A 7 8.54 -19.02 -9.53
N LEU A 8 9.24 -17.99 -9.06
CA LEU A 8 10.02 -18.09 -7.83
C LEU A 8 9.04 -18.32 -6.66
N VAL A 9 9.41 -19.21 -5.75
CA VAL A 9 8.66 -19.42 -4.50
C VAL A 9 8.48 -18.09 -3.75
N LEU A 10 9.50 -17.23 -3.80
CA LEU A 10 9.43 -15.89 -3.21
C LEU A 10 8.34 -15.02 -3.85
N SER A 11 8.17 -15.06 -5.18
CA SER A 11 7.11 -14.35 -5.88
C SER A 11 5.73 -14.79 -5.38
N VAL A 12 5.51 -16.10 -5.32
CA VAL A 12 4.23 -16.68 -4.88
C VAL A 12 3.94 -16.27 -3.42
N LYS A 13 4.93 -16.39 -2.54
CA LYS A 13 4.80 -15.96 -1.13
C LYS A 13 4.50 -14.47 -1.02
N ALA A 14 5.20 -13.61 -1.77
CA ALA A 14 4.99 -12.17 -1.75
C ALA A 14 3.58 -11.79 -2.23
N MET A 15 3.12 -12.39 -3.33
CA MET A 15 1.77 -12.16 -3.87
C MET A 15 0.70 -12.60 -2.89
N LEU A 16 0.77 -13.83 -2.37
CA LEU A 16 -0.23 -14.37 -1.45
C LEU A 16 -0.24 -13.60 -0.12
N ALA A 17 0.92 -13.27 0.44
CA ALA A 17 1.00 -12.48 1.67
C ALA A 17 0.40 -11.09 1.53
N THR A 18 0.57 -10.47 0.35
CA THR A 18 0.06 -9.14 0.06
C THR A 18 -1.46 -9.18 -0.14
N LEU A 19 -1.96 -10.11 -0.95
CA LEU A 19 -3.34 -10.14 -1.42
C LEU A 19 -4.32 -10.93 -0.55
N CYS A 20 -3.85 -11.72 0.42
CA CYS A 20 -4.75 -12.54 1.25
C CYS A 20 -5.72 -11.70 2.09
N GLY A 21 -6.85 -12.28 2.51
CA GLY A 21 -7.73 -11.66 3.49
C GLY A 21 -7.13 -11.77 4.90
N GLY A 22 -6.86 -10.64 5.57
CA GLY A 22 -6.28 -10.64 6.91
C GLY A 22 -5.94 -9.25 7.44
N LYS A 23 -5.63 -9.16 8.74
CA LYS A 23 -5.15 -7.91 9.36
C LYS A 23 -3.79 -7.53 8.79
N LEU A 24 -3.59 -6.24 8.51
CA LEU A 24 -2.32 -5.75 7.94
C LEU A 24 -1.12 -6.16 8.78
N VAL A 25 -1.21 -6.00 10.11
CA VAL A 25 -0.14 -6.34 11.06
C VAL A 25 0.27 -7.81 10.94
N ASP A 26 -0.68 -8.73 10.77
CA ASP A 26 -0.38 -10.17 10.66
C ASP A 26 0.30 -10.49 9.33
N LYS A 27 -0.10 -9.83 8.24
CA LYS A 27 0.59 -9.92 6.94
C LYS A 27 2.02 -9.41 7.05
N LEU A 28 2.23 -8.26 7.69
CA LEU A 28 3.56 -7.67 7.88
C LEU A 28 4.46 -8.56 8.75
N ARG A 29 3.92 -9.17 9.81
CA ARG A 29 4.64 -10.19 10.61
C ARG A 29 5.01 -11.41 9.78
N TYR A 30 4.12 -11.90 8.93
CA TYR A 30 4.44 -12.97 8.00
C TYR A 30 5.57 -12.58 7.05
N VAL A 31 5.49 -11.40 6.43
CA VAL A 31 6.56 -10.88 5.55
C VAL A 31 7.88 -10.84 6.30
N PHE A 32 7.90 -10.25 7.51
CA PHE A 32 9.09 -10.18 8.36
C PHE A 32 9.71 -11.56 8.59
N SER A 33 8.90 -12.59 8.87
CA SER A 33 9.38 -13.97 9.05
C SER A 33 10.09 -14.54 7.82
N GLN A 34 9.76 -14.07 6.61
CA GLN A 34 10.41 -14.51 5.37
C GLN A 34 11.73 -13.77 5.12
N VAL A 35 11.85 -12.55 5.63
CA VAL A 35 12.99 -11.66 5.37
C VAL A 35 13.95 -11.52 6.54
N SER A 36 13.68 -12.15 7.69
CA SER A 36 14.58 -12.19 8.84
C SER A 36 15.53 -13.40 8.83
N ASP A 37 16.53 -13.37 9.69
CA ASP A 37 17.36 -14.51 10.06
C ASP A 37 16.72 -15.32 11.21
N SER A 38 17.41 -16.38 11.65
CA SER A 38 16.98 -17.21 12.79
C SER A 38 17.00 -16.49 14.14
N ASN A 39 17.66 -15.34 14.23
CA ASN A 39 17.71 -14.51 15.44
C ASN A 39 16.57 -13.47 15.46
N GLY A 40 15.68 -13.47 14.46
CA GLY A 40 14.61 -12.49 14.34
C GLY A 40 15.09 -11.10 13.92
N VAL A 41 16.22 -11.02 13.22
CA VAL A 41 16.78 -9.78 12.69
C VAL A 41 16.55 -9.69 11.19
N LEU A 42 16.06 -8.54 10.72
CA LEU A 42 15.84 -8.29 9.31
C LEU A 42 17.13 -8.43 8.49
N VAL A 43 17.06 -9.14 7.36
CA VAL A 43 18.18 -9.34 6.43
C VAL A 43 17.96 -8.51 5.19
N GLN A 44 18.86 -7.55 4.92
CA GLN A 44 18.73 -6.60 3.81
C GLN A 44 18.56 -7.28 2.45
N SER A 45 19.37 -8.28 2.13
CA SER A 45 19.29 -8.98 0.84
C SER A 45 17.96 -9.72 0.65
N LYS A 46 17.41 -10.32 1.72
CA LYS A 46 16.10 -10.98 1.67
C LYS A 46 14.97 -9.96 1.50
N PHE A 47 15.05 -8.84 2.22
CA PHE A 47 14.07 -7.76 2.12
C PHE A 47 14.07 -7.11 0.73
N ASP A 48 15.25 -6.81 0.17
CA ASP A 48 15.41 -6.30 -1.19
C ASP A 48 14.80 -7.26 -2.22
N ALA A 49 15.05 -8.57 -2.07
CA ALA A 49 14.46 -9.59 -2.94
C ALA A 49 12.93 -9.63 -2.81
N PHE A 50 12.39 -9.61 -1.60
CA PHE A 50 10.95 -9.57 -1.36
C PHE A 50 10.31 -8.32 -1.98
N LEU A 51 10.92 -7.15 -1.80
CA LEU A 51 10.42 -5.88 -2.31
C LEU A 51 10.32 -5.87 -3.84
N ARG A 52 11.35 -6.40 -4.52
CA ARG A 52 11.33 -6.55 -5.99
C ARG A 52 10.19 -7.44 -6.46
N GLU A 53 9.90 -8.51 -5.73
CA GLU A 53 8.78 -9.40 -6.05
C GLU A 53 7.42 -8.75 -5.76
N ALA A 54 7.28 -8.06 -4.63
CA ALA A 54 6.05 -7.36 -4.26
C ALA A 54 5.72 -6.26 -5.29
N LEU A 55 6.72 -5.52 -5.77
CA LEU A 55 6.55 -4.45 -6.76
C LEU A 55 6.11 -4.90 -8.15
N LYS A 56 6.16 -6.21 -8.44
CA LYS A 56 5.56 -6.76 -9.66
C LYS A 56 4.05 -6.58 -9.68
N LEU A 57 3.39 -6.55 -8.52
CA LEU A 57 1.94 -6.33 -8.42
C LEU A 57 1.50 -4.95 -8.92
N PRO A 58 1.99 -3.81 -8.37
CA PRO A 58 1.65 -2.50 -8.91
C PRO A 58 2.13 -2.33 -10.36
N THR A 59 3.26 -2.95 -10.73
CA THR A 59 3.74 -2.92 -12.12
C THR A 59 2.75 -3.61 -13.09
N ALA A 60 2.12 -4.71 -12.67
CA ALA A 60 1.15 -5.44 -13.49
C ALA A 60 -0.13 -4.65 -13.77
N VAL A 61 -0.43 -3.63 -12.96
CA VAL A 61 -1.56 -2.70 -13.18
C VAL A 61 -1.10 -1.34 -13.72
N TYR A 62 0.09 -1.29 -14.33
CA TYR A 62 0.69 -0.09 -14.96
C TYR A 62 1.02 1.06 -13.98
N GLU A 63 1.12 0.77 -12.70
CA GLU A 63 1.49 1.74 -11.64
C GLU A 63 2.97 1.65 -11.24
N GLY A 64 3.79 0.94 -12.02
CA GLY A 64 5.24 0.79 -11.78
C GLY A 64 5.99 2.12 -11.60
N PRO A 65 5.77 3.16 -12.43
CA PRO A 65 6.43 4.46 -12.28
C PRO A 65 6.14 5.16 -10.94
N SER A 66 4.95 4.94 -10.36
CA SER A 66 4.50 5.55 -9.10
C SER A 66 5.22 4.98 -7.86
N PHE A 67 5.70 3.74 -7.97
CA PHE A 67 6.26 2.94 -6.85
C PHE A 67 7.65 2.37 -7.15
N GLY A 68 8.40 3.00 -8.05
CA GLY A 68 9.69 2.48 -8.54
C GLY A 68 10.68 2.09 -7.43
N TYR A 69 11.44 1.02 -7.68
CA TYR A 69 12.51 0.56 -6.80
C TYR A 69 13.84 1.27 -7.11
N ALA A 70 14.49 1.81 -6.09
CA ALA A 70 15.91 2.13 -6.10
C ALA A 70 16.60 1.39 -4.94
N GLN A 71 17.90 1.05 -5.07
CA GLN A 71 18.62 0.47 -3.92
C GLN A 71 18.65 1.41 -2.70
N ALA A 72 18.54 2.73 -2.92
CA ALA A 72 18.40 3.68 -1.83
C ALA A 72 17.03 3.58 -1.10
N SER A 73 16.00 2.99 -1.73
CA SER A 73 14.63 2.90 -1.20
C SER A 73 14.52 2.01 0.03
N THR A 74 15.44 1.06 0.24
CA THR A 74 15.43 0.21 1.44
C THR A 74 16.27 0.77 2.59
N ARG A 75 17.14 1.75 2.33
CA ARG A 75 17.97 2.40 3.38
C ARG A 75 17.16 2.97 4.55
N PRO A 76 16.00 3.63 4.34
CA PRO A 76 15.18 4.10 5.46
C PRO A 76 14.72 2.97 6.39
N CYS A 77 14.52 1.76 5.85
CA CYS A 77 14.14 0.58 6.63
C CYS A 77 15.30 -0.03 7.44
N PHE A 78 16.55 0.40 7.18
CA PHE A 78 17.75 -0.04 7.88
C PHE A 78 18.46 1.18 8.48
N PRO A 79 17.93 1.75 9.58
CA PRO A 79 18.63 2.80 10.30
C PRO A 79 20.05 2.31 10.67
N GLN A 80 21.05 3.16 10.41
CA GLN A 80 22.47 2.82 10.48
C GLN A 80 22.80 1.99 11.74
N GLN A 81 23.22 0.74 11.51
CA GLN A 81 23.73 -0.22 12.50
C GLN A 81 22.75 -0.80 13.54
N LYS A 82 21.43 -0.66 13.38
CA LYS A 82 20.47 -1.34 14.29
C LYS A 82 20.00 -2.69 13.74
N ARG A 83 19.99 -3.70 14.61
CA ARG A 83 19.25 -4.96 14.39
C ARG A 83 17.77 -4.63 14.34
N VAL A 84 17.16 -4.65 13.15
CA VAL A 84 15.74 -4.37 12.98
C VAL A 84 14.94 -5.61 13.39
N THR A 85 14.23 -5.49 14.52
CA THR A 85 13.29 -6.51 15.01
C THR A 85 11.91 -6.34 14.39
N VAL A 86 11.00 -7.28 14.62
CA VAL A 86 9.65 -7.25 14.04
C VAL A 86 8.87 -5.98 14.42
N ASN A 87 8.97 -5.51 15.67
CA ASN A 87 8.24 -4.31 16.09
C ASN A 87 8.80 -3.06 15.42
N MET A 88 10.13 -2.94 15.34
CA MET A 88 10.78 -1.83 14.62
C MET A 88 10.40 -1.84 13.13
N PHE A 89 10.28 -3.02 12.51
CA PHE A 89 9.80 -3.15 11.14
C PHE A 89 8.34 -2.70 10.97
N LEU A 90 7.47 -3.03 11.93
CA LEU A 90 6.08 -2.55 11.92
C LEU A 90 6.03 -1.03 12.04
N ASP A 91 6.80 -0.45 12.97
CA ASP A 91 6.89 1.01 13.16
C ASP A 91 7.38 1.72 11.89
N ILE A 92 8.39 1.17 11.22
CA ILE A 92 8.90 1.69 9.93
C ILE A 92 7.81 1.69 8.85
N LEU A 93 6.91 0.71 8.86
CA LEU A 93 5.84 0.60 7.86
C LEU A 93 4.57 1.38 8.21
N GLU A 94 4.53 2.04 9.37
CA GLU A 94 3.50 3.07 9.63
C GLU A 94 3.69 4.28 8.71
N ASP A 95 4.95 4.65 8.41
CA ASP A 95 5.32 5.65 7.41
C ASP A 95 6.28 5.02 6.36
N PRO A 96 5.73 4.19 5.45
CA PRO A 96 6.55 3.37 4.57
C PRO A 96 7.27 4.22 3.53
N PRO A 97 8.45 3.78 3.04
CA PRO A 97 9.10 4.41 1.90
C PRO A 97 8.18 4.39 0.67
N GLN A 98 8.37 5.33 -0.26
CA GLN A 98 7.50 5.52 -1.43
C GLN A 98 7.18 4.23 -2.20
N CYS A 99 8.16 3.35 -2.37
CA CYS A 99 7.98 2.07 -3.08
C CYS A 99 7.07 1.06 -2.35
N LEU A 100 6.73 1.30 -1.09
CA LEU A 100 5.86 0.45 -0.27
C LEU A 100 4.55 1.11 0.12
N VAL A 101 4.32 2.39 -0.20
CA VAL A 101 3.08 3.11 0.14
C VAL A 101 1.83 2.42 -0.42
N TRP A 102 1.94 1.73 -1.55
CA TRP A 102 0.83 0.98 -2.15
C TRP A 102 0.35 -0.18 -1.27
N LEU A 103 1.24 -0.85 -0.52
CA LEU A 103 0.89 -2.04 0.26
C LEU A 103 -0.17 -1.75 1.35
N PRO A 104 0.01 -0.76 2.25
CA PRO A 104 -1.07 -0.37 3.17
C PRO A 104 -2.23 0.33 2.45
N LEU A 105 -2.00 0.95 1.28
CA LEU A 105 -3.09 1.55 0.49
C LEU A 105 -4.07 0.48 -0.01
N ILE A 106 -3.61 -0.64 -0.58
CA ILE A 106 -4.52 -1.71 -1.04
C ILE A 106 -5.28 -2.33 0.12
N HIS A 107 -4.63 -2.44 1.29
CA HIS A 107 -5.29 -2.97 2.49
C HIS A 107 -6.41 -2.05 2.94
N ARG A 108 -6.17 -0.73 2.96
CA ARG A 108 -7.19 0.26 3.26
C ARG A 108 -8.32 0.25 2.23
N LEU A 109 -8.00 0.17 0.93
CA LEU A 109 -8.99 0.04 -0.15
C LEU A 109 -9.93 -1.14 0.08
N ALA A 110 -9.37 -2.33 0.34
CA ALA A 110 -10.16 -3.53 0.64
C ALA A 110 -10.98 -3.36 1.93
N SER A 111 -10.42 -2.72 2.96
CA SER A 111 -11.13 -2.53 4.25
C SER A 111 -12.35 -1.64 4.16
N VAL A 112 -12.38 -0.70 3.20
CA VAL A 112 -13.49 0.25 3.04
C VAL A 112 -14.43 -0.10 1.91
N GLU A 113 -14.13 -1.11 1.09
CA GLU A 113 -14.87 -1.45 -0.14
C GLU A 113 -16.39 -1.56 0.09
N HIS A 114 -16.79 -2.18 1.19
CA HIS A 114 -18.19 -2.39 1.56
C HIS A 114 -18.74 -1.35 2.56
N VAL A 115 -17.94 -0.37 2.97
CA VAL A 115 -18.37 0.65 3.94
C VAL A 115 -19.32 1.63 3.24
N PHE A 116 -20.56 1.69 3.73
CA PHE A 116 -21.59 2.58 3.22
C PHE A 116 -21.70 3.87 4.03
N HIS A 117 -21.76 5.00 3.34
CA HIS A 117 -21.97 6.33 3.90
C HIS A 117 -23.33 6.87 3.42
N PRO A 118 -24.29 7.16 4.31
CA PRO A 118 -25.63 7.67 3.95
C PRO A 118 -25.59 9.17 3.63
N THR A 119 -24.67 9.58 2.76
CA THR A 119 -24.46 10.99 2.39
C THR A 119 -24.26 11.10 0.90
N SER A 120 -24.79 12.15 0.27
CA SER A 120 -24.67 12.33 -1.18
C SER A 120 -23.34 12.98 -1.56
N CYS A 121 -22.81 12.58 -2.72
CA CYS A 121 -21.63 13.19 -3.32
C CYS A 121 -21.94 14.62 -3.80
N SER A 122 -21.08 15.59 -3.48
CA SER A 122 -21.27 16.99 -3.88
C SER A 122 -21.15 17.21 -5.39
N TYR A 123 -20.47 16.31 -6.12
CA TYR A 123 -20.32 16.37 -7.58
C TYR A 123 -21.40 15.58 -8.33
N CYS A 124 -21.37 14.24 -8.26
CA CYS A 124 -22.28 13.39 -9.05
C CYS A 124 -23.69 13.27 -8.46
N ARG A 125 -23.95 13.82 -7.26
CA ARG A 125 -25.24 13.83 -6.57
C ARG A 125 -25.84 12.45 -6.26
N THR A 126 -25.10 11.36 -6.46
CA THR A 126 -25.53 10.01 -6.08
C THR A 126 -25.87 9.95 -4.60
N ASN A 127 -27.01 9.32 -4.27
CA ASN A 127 -27.47 9.11 -2.91
C ASN A 127 -26.75 7.91 -2.30
N GLY A 128 -25.95 8.18 -1.26
CA GLY A 128 -25.10 7.19 -0.64
C GLY A 128 -23.80 6.96 -1.40
N MET A 129 -22.75 6.61 -0.66
CA MET A 129 -21.43 6.32 -1.21
C MET A 129 -20.88 5.06 -0.55
N THR A 130 -20.27 4.18 -1.34
CA THR A 130 -19.47 3.05 -0.84
C THR A 130 -17.98 3.30 -1.08
N GLY A 131 -17.12 2.72 -0.25
CA GLY A 131 -15.68 2.93 -0.33
C GLY A 131 -15.21 4.17 0.45
N PHE A 132 -14.16 4.80 -0.07
CA PHE A 132 -13.63 6.03 0.52
C PHE A 132 -14.61 7.21 0.35
N ARG A 133 -14.77 7.94 1.45
CA ARG A 133 -15.44 9.24 1.49
C ARG A 133 -14.38 10.32 1.65
N TYR A 134 -14.27 11.16 0.65
CA TYR A 134 -13.28 12.23 0.58
C TYR A 134 -13.90 13.54 1.05
N ARG A 135 -13.43 14.10 2.16
CA ARG A 135 -14.01 15.32 2.76
C ARG A 135 -13.07 16.50 2.59
N CYS A 136 -13.60 17.63 2.13
CA CYS A 136 -12.82 18.86 2.14
C CYS A 136 -12.62 19.37 3.57
N LEU A 137 -11.38 19.64 3.95
CA LEU A 137 -11.03 20.18 5.26
C LEU A 137 -11.39 21.66 5.42
N ARG A 138 -11.48 22.42 4.32
CA ARG A 138 -11.80 23.86 4.32
C ARG A 138 -13.27 24.17 4.05
N CYS A 139 -13.95 23.35 3.26
CA CYS A 139 -15.33 23.61 2.86
C CYS A 139 -16.32 22.88 3.79
N ARG A 140 -17.35 23.59 4.23
CA ARG A 140 -18.41 22.99 5.05
C ARG A 140 -19.31 22.10 4.17
N GLY A 141 -19.40 20.82 4.51
CA GLY A 141 -20.31 19.88 3.85
C GLY A 141 -19.92 19.45 2.43
N TYR A 142 -18.73 19.83 1.94
CA TYR A 142 -18.24 19.38 0.64
C TYR A 142 -17.54 18.02 0.77
N GLN A 143 -18.02 17.04 0.00
CA GLN A 143 -17.51 15.68 0.01
C GLN A 143 -17.67 15.02 -1.35
N LEU A 144 -16.72 14.17 -1.71
CA LEU A 144 -16.72 13.43 -2.96
C LEU A 144 -16.76 11.93 -2.69
N CYS A 145 -17.44 11.20 -3.58
CA CYS A 145 -17.30 9.75 -3.65
C CYS A 145 -15.94 9.40 -4.26
N GLN A 146 -15.48 8.18 -4.00
CA GLN A 146 -14.21 7.66 -4.51
C GLN A 146 -14.03 7.85 -6.02
N ASN A 147 -15.05 7.55 -6.82
CA ASN A 147 -15.00 7.70 -8.27
C ASN A 147 -14.84 9.16 -8.72
N CYS A 148 -15.51 10.11 -8.05
CA CYS A 148 -15.39 11.53 -8.40
C CYS A 148 -14.01 12.07 -8.01
N PHE A 149 -13.49 11.66 -6.86
CA PHE A 149 -12.16 12.08 -6.42
C PHE A 149 -11.07 11.59 -7.38
N TRP A 150 -11.05 10.30 -7.72
CA TRP A 150 -10.04 9.73 -8.62
C TRP A 150 -10.07 10.25 -10.04
N ARG A 151 -11.26 10.64 -10.54
CA ARG A 151 -11.40 11.27 -11.85
C ARG A 151 -10.99 12.75 -11.86
N GLY A 152 -10.61 13.31 -10.72
CA GLY A 152 -10.28 14.72 -10.62
C GLY A 152 -11.50 15.64 -10.72
N ASN A 153 -12.71 15.14 -10.44
CA ASN A 153 -13.95 15.92 -10.46
C ASN A 153 -14.11 16.80 -9.20
N ALA A 154 -13.05 17.53 -8.86
CA ALA A 154 -13.01 18.52 -7.81
C ALA A 154 -12.85 19.92 -8.44
N ALA A 155 -13.48 20.95 -7.88
CA ALA A 155 -13.16 22.31 -8.32
C ALA A 155 -11.68 22.61 -7.98
N ALA A 156 -10.95 23.26 -8.89
CA ALA A 156 -9.51 23.49 -8.81
C ALA A 156 -8.95 23.97 -7.44
N PRO A 157 -9.61 24.86 -6.65
CA PRO A 157 -9.11 25.26 -5.32
C PRO A 157 -9.33 24.20 -4.20
N ILE A 158 -10.07 23.12 -4.48
CA ILE A 158 -10.49 22.13 -3.50
C ILE A 158 -9.58 20.89 -3.51
N ALA A 159 -8.96 20.53 -4.65
CA ALA A 159 -8.16 19.31 -4.80
C ALA A 159 -7.01 19.18 -3.76
N THR A 160 -6.42 20.29 -3.32
CA THR A 160 -5.35 20.30 -2.29
C THR A 160 -5.83 20.20 -0.85
N SER A 161 -7.14 20.24 -0.61
CA SER A 161 -7.74 20.29 0.73
C SER A 161 -8.57 19.06 1.08
N ILE A 162 -8.61 18.06 0.20
CA ILE A 162 -9.38 16.84 0.39
C ILE A 162 -8.42 15.74 0.86
N ARG A 163 -8.75 15.13 1.99
CA ARG A 163 -8.14 13.88 2.46
C ARG A 163 -9.18 12.76 2.41
#